data_AF-A0A8H7CXQ4-F1
#
_entry.id   AF-A0A8H7CXQ4-F1
#
_cell.length_a   1.000
_cell.length_b   1.000
_cell.length_c   1.000
_cell.angle_alpha   90.00
_cell.angle_beta   90.00
_cell.angle_gamma   90.00
#
_symmetry.space_group_name_H-M   'P 1'
#
loop_
_entity.id
_entity.type
_entity.pdbx_description
1 polymer ?
#
loop_
_entity_poly.entity_id
_entity_poly.type
_entity_poly.pdbx_seq_one_letter_code
_entity_poly.pdbx_strand_id
1 'polypeptide(L)'
;MQFSTMFLMAIAALASTSDACKCVINGGSHPEATQPCCAQLGGNYNSGNGDCAAGSISEHLSNFRACCNTWLLNNVPLTSDCDFPKLAAADLAKIDTPQGEGVAVKA
;
A
#
# COMPACT_ATOMS: atom_id res chain seq x y z
N MET A 1 -51.28 -13.59 -11.12
CA MET A 1 -50.22 -14.12 -10.23
C MET A 1 -49.24 -13.00 -9.97
N GLN A 2 -48.89 -12.70 -8.72
CA GLN A 2 -47.82 -11.76 -8.40
C GLN A 2 -46.56 -12.58 -8.07
N PHE A 3 -45.53 -12.48 -8.90
CA PHE A 3 -44.25 -13.13 -8.65
C PHE A 3 -43.29 -12.13 -7.99
N SER A 4 -42.76 -12.52 -6.84
CA SER A 4 -41.90 -11.69 -6.00
C SER A 4 -40.54 -11.43 -6.63
N THR A 5 -40.31 -10.23 -7.16
CA THR A 5 -38.96 -9.74 -7.47
C THR A 5 -38.31 -9.16 -6.22
N MET A 6 -37.95 -10.06 -5.29
CA MET A 6 -37.25 -9.74 -4.05
C MET A 6 -35.77 -10.08 -4.20
N PHE A 7 -34.89 -9.30 -3.55
CA PHE A 7 -33.43 -9.41 -3.55
C PHE A 7 -32.69 -9.18 -4.87
N LEU A 8 -31.84 -8.14 -4.87
CA LEU A 8 -30.47 -8.22 -5.38
C LEU A 8 -29.61 -7.11 -4.74
N MET A 9 -29.47 -7.16 -3.41
CA MET A 9 -28.42 -6.38 -2.73
C MET A 9 -27.07 -7.02 -3.01
N ALA A 10 -26.39 -6.56 -4.06
CA ALA A 10 -25.01 -6.93 -4.34
C ALA A 10 -24.09 -6.26 -3.30
N ILE A 11 -23.93 -6.92 -2.15
CA ILE A 11 -22.90 -6.55 -1.18
C ILE A 11 -21.55 -6.78 -1.86
N ALA A 12 -20.88 -5.70 -2.22
CA ALA A 12 -19.51 -5.76 -2.71
C ALA A 12 -18.61 -6.17 -1.55
N ALA A 13 -18.44 -7.48 -1.38
CA ALA A 13 -17.38 -8.06 -0.57
C ALA A 13 -16.04 -7.74 -1.24
N LEU A 14 -15.56 -6.51 -1.03
CA LEU A 14 -14.17 -6.14 -1.25
C LEU A 14 -13.34 -7.18 -0.53
N ALA A 15 -12.60 -7.97 -1.31
CA ALA A 15 -11.81 -9.06 -0.77
C ALA A 15 -10.68 -8.45 0.05
N SER A 16 -10.89 -8.37 1.36
CA SER A 16 -9.84 -8.06 2.33
C SER A 16 -8.88 -9.25 2.39
N THR A 17 -8.09 -9.44 1.34
CA THR A 17 -6.81 -10.11 1.46
C THR A 17 -6.04 -9.34 2.51
N SER A 18 -5.87 -9.93 3.69
CA SER A 18 -5.05 -9.36 4.75
C SER A 18 -3.59 -9.62 4.38
N ASP A 19 -3.17 -9.02 3.27
CA ASP A 19 -1.78 -9.04 2.82
C ASP A 19 -0.91 -8.50 3.95
N ALA A 20 0.30 -9.04 4.02
CA ALA A 20 1.15 -8.96 5.19
C ALA A 20 2.49 -8.42 4.69
N CYS A 21 2.73 -7.13 4.95
CA CYS A 21 3.83 -6.42 4.33
C CYS A 21 5.13 -6.67 5.10
N LYS A 22 6.13 -7.12 4.35
CA LYS A 22 7.53 -7.27 4.77
C LYS A 22 8.43 -6.38 3.93
N CYS A 23 9.57 -6.00 4.50
CA CYS A 23 10.72 -5.63 3.70
C CYS A 23 11.43 -6.92 3.24
N VAL A 24 11.70 -7.05 1.95
CA VAL A 24 12.22 -8.27 1.31
C VAL A 24 13.33 -7.97 0.30
N ILE A 25 14.20 -8.95 0.07
CA ILE A 25 15.18 -8.95 -1.03
C ILE A 25 15.45 -10.39 -1.49
N ASN A 26 15.42 -10.66 -2.79
CA ASN A 26 15.58 -12.00 -3.38
C ASN A 26 14.68 -13.09 -2.76
N GLY A 27 13.50 -12.72 -2.24
CA GLY A 27 12.58 -13.61 -1.51
C GLY A 27 12.90 -13.82 -0.02
N GLY A 28 14.06 -13.36 0.46
CA GLY A 28 14.38 -13.29 1.90
C GLY A 28 13.58 -12.17 2.58
N SER A 29 13.02 -12.47 3.76
CA SER A 29 12.29 -11.50 4.59
C SER A 29 13.20 -10.88 5.66
N HIS A 30 13.05 -9.57 5.89
CA HIS A 30 13.88 -8.79 6.80
C HIS A 30 13.04 -8.16 7.93
N PRO A 31 12.68 -8.92 8.99
CA PRO A 31 11.90 -8.40 10.11
C PRO A 31 12.55 -7.21 10.82
N GLU A 32 13.88 -7.11 10.79
CA GLU A 32 14.67 -6.01 11.33
C GLU A 32 14.41 -4.67 10.62
N ALA A 33 14.00 -4.71 9.34
CA ALA A 33 13.55 -3.55 8.57
C ALA A 33 12.01 -3.42 8.60
N THR A 34 11.27 -4.54 8.54
CA THR A 34 9.79 -4.55 8.60
C THR A 34 9.27 -3.91 9.88
N GLN A 35 9.81 -4.26 11.05
CA GLN A 35 9.33 -3.75 12.35
C GLN A 35 9.40 -2.21 12.43
N PRO A 36 10.55 -1.54 12.24
CA PRO A 36 10.61 -0.08 12.32
C PRO A 36 9.80 0.60 11.21
N CYS A 37 9.78 0.07 9.98
CA CYS A 37 8.97 0.63 8.90
C CYS A 37 7.46 0.51 9.15
N CYS A 38 7.01 -0.55 9.83
CA CYS A 38 5.63 -0.71 10.27
C CYS A 38 5.29 0.30 11.39
N ALA A 39 6.14 0.35 12.43
CA ALA A 39 5.94 1.21 13.59
C ALA A 39 5.95 2.71 13.25
N GLN A 40 6.81 3.14 12.31
CA GLN A 40 6.87 4.53 11.83
C GLN A 40 5.54 5.02 11.23
N LEU A 41 4.71 4.10 10.72
CA LEU A 41 3.44 4.39 10.05
C LEU A 41 2.22 4.11 10.94
N GLY A 42 2.42 3.84 12.24
CA GLY A 42 1.36 3.43 13.15
C GLY A 42 0.81 2.02 12.91
N GLY A 43 1.50 1.22 12.09
CA GLY A 43 1.08 -0.11 11.69
C GLY A 43 1.15 -1.16 12.81
N ASN A 44 0.32 -2.19 12.68
CA ASN A 44 0.30 -3.34 13.58
C ASN A 44 1.32 -4.41 13.12
N TYR A 45 2.45 -4.48 13.79
CA TYR A 45 3.50 -5.47 13.55
C TYR A 45 3.29 -6.74 14.37
N ASN A 46 3.31 -7.90 13.73
CA ASN A 46 3.20 -9.21 14.36
C ASN A 46 4.59 -9.86 14.50
N SER A 47 5.13 -9.81 15.71
CA SER A 47 6.42 -10.40 16.06
C SER A 47 6.50 -11.94 15.93
N GLY A 48 5.37 -12.63 15.76
CA GLY A 48 5.33 -14.09 15.61
C GLY A 48 5.60 -14.60 14.19
N ASN A 49 5.39 -13.76 13.16
CA ASN A 49 5.59 -14.10 11.75
C ASN A 49 6.42 -13.03 10.98
N GLY A 50 6.75 -11.92 11.63
CA GLY A 50 7.59 -10.84 11.07
C GLY A 50 6.85 -9.91 10.12
N ASP A 51 5.53 -9.83 10.20
CA ASP A 51 4.66 -9.13 9.26
C ASP A 51 4.12 -7.79 9.78
N CYS A 52 3.97 -6.80 8.90
CA CYS A 52 3.12 -5.64 9.12
C CYS A 52 1.74 -5.88 8.50
N ALA A 53 0.64 -5.76 9.24
CA ALA A 53 -0.70 -5.99 8.67
C ALA A 53 -1.07 -4.88 7.66
N ALA A 54 -1.18 -5.18 6.36
CA ALA A 54 -1.38 -4.17 5.30
C ALA A 54 -2.59 -3.27 5.56
N GLY A 55 -3.69 -3.82 6.09
CA GLY A 55 -4.88 -3.04 6.46
C GLY A 55 -4.58 -1.87 7.42
N SER A 56 -3.64 -2.05 8.35
CA SER A 56 -3.22 -1.01 9.32
C SER A 56 -2.29 0.07 8.75
N ILE A 57 -1.77 -0.13 7.53
CA ILE A 57 -0.92 0.84 6.80
C ILE A 57 -1.43 1.04 5.36
N SER A 58 -2.72 0.81 5.12
CA SER A 58 -3.30 0.69 3.78
C SER A 58 -3.23 2.00 2.99
N GLU A 59 -3.42 3.14 3.65
CA GLU A 59 -3.21 4.49 3.10
C GLU A 59 -1.72 4.88 3.00
N HIS A 60 -0.80 4.01 3.44
CA HIS A 60 0.62 4.29 3.63
C HIS A 60 1.56 3.23 3.01
N LEU A 61 1.05 2.30 2.19
CA LEU A 61 1.86 1.24 1.56
C LEU A 61 3.03 1.77 0.72
N SER A 62 2.85 2.93 0.07
CA SER A 62 3.91 3.67 -0.62
C SER A 62 5.01 4.14 0.33
N ASN A 63 4.65 4.65 1.49
CA ASN A 63 5.58 5.07 2.55
C ASN A 63 6.30 3.87 3.18
N PHE A 64 5.61 2.74 3.36
CA PHE A 64 6.21 1.50 3.85
C PHE A 64 7.28 0.98 2.88
N ARG A 65 6.96 0.93 1.59
CA ARG A 65 7.93 0.62 0.53
C ARG A 65 9.09 1.61 0.52
N ALA A 66 8.83 2.92 0.60
CA ALA A 66 9.87 3.93 0.66
C ALA A 66 10.82 3.72 1.85
N CYS A 67 10.27 3.39 3.03
CA CYS A 67 11.05 3.03 4.21
C CYS A 67 11.92 1.79 3.97
N CYS A 68 11.38 0.69 3.43
CA CYS A 68 12.18 -0.50 3.10
C CYS A 68 13.38 -0.16 2.18
N ASN A 69 13.20 0.74 1.20
CA ASN A 69 14.27 1.13 0.27
C ASN A 69 15.40 1.97 0.93
N THR A 70 15.23 2.44 2.17
CA THR A 70 16.31 3.05 2.95
C THR A 70 17.25 2.03 3.60
N TRP A 71 16.83 0.76 3.70
CA TRP A 71 17.63 -0.34 4.22
C TRP A 71 18.42 -0.98 3.07
N LEU A 72 19.72 -1.23 3.29
CA LEU A 72 20.63 -1.82 2.31
C LEU A 72 21.17 -3.16 2.83
N LEU A 73 21.08 -4.20 2.00
CA LEU A 73 21.79 -5.47 2.18
C LEU A 73 22.80 -5.63 1.04
N ASN A 74 24.10 -5.71 1.36
CA ASN A 74 25.18 -5.82 0.37
C ASN A 74 25.16 -4.71 -0.72
N ASN A 75 24.81 -3.47 -0.34
CA ASN A 75 24.58 -2.32 -1.23
C ASN A 75 23.36 -2.41 -2.17
N VAL A 76 22.45 -3.38 -1.95
CA VAL A 76 21.18 -3.49 -2.67
C VAL A 76 20.03 -3.08 -1.72
N PRO A 77 19.11 -2.18 -2.13
CA PRO A 77 17.99 -1.77 -1.30
C PRO A 77 16.95 -2.89 -1.15
N LEU A 78 16.34 -2.97 0.03
CA LEU A 78 15.19 -3.83 0.26
C LEU A 78 13.95 -3.23 -0.41
N THR A 79 13.03 -4.09 -0.84
CA THR A 79 11.74 -3.68 -1.40
C THR A 79 10.60 -4.13 -0.48
N SER A 80 9.35 -3.74 -0.75
CA SER A 80 8.20 -4.36 -0.09
C SER A 80 7.53 -5.36 -1.03
N ASP A 81 7.08 -6.48 -0.47
CA ASP A 81 6.31 -7.54 -1.13
C ASP A 81 4.82 -7.20 -1.32
N CYS A 82 4.26 -6.36 -0.46
CA CYS A 82 2.91 -5.80 -0.65
C CYS A 82 2.78 -5.06 -1.99
N ASP A 83 1.86 -5.52 -2.84
CA ASP A 83 1.42 -4.74 -4.00
C ASP A 83 0.58 -3.55 -3.52
N PHE A 84 1.22 -2.38 -3.58
CA PHE A 84 0.55 -1.08 -3.60
C PHE A 84 0.10 -0.80 -5.05
N PRO A 85 -1.04 -0.12 -5.27
CA PRO A 85 -1.46 0.25 -6.61
C PRO A 85 -0.44 1.21 -7.24
N LYS A 86 0.43 0.65 -8.09
CA LYS A 86 1.14 1.41 -9.11
C LYS A 86 0.06 2.11 -9.93
N LEU A 87 0.06 3.44 -9.98
CA LEU A 87 -0.80 4.20 -10.89
C LEU A 87 -0.68 3.56 -12.27
N ALA A 88 -1.79 3.08 -12.83
CA ALA A 88 -1.75 2.42 -14.12
C ALA A 88 -1.16 3.40 -15.14
N ALA A 89 -0.42 2.91 -16.14
CA ALA A 89 0.14 3.78 -17.17
C ALA A 89 -0.96 4.60 -17.90
N ALA A 90 -2.19 4.09 -17.90
CA ALA A 90 -3.39 4.76 -18.39
C ALA A 90 -3.91 5.92 -17.51
N ASP A 91 -3.52 6.01 -16.23
CA ASP A 91 -3.89 7.11 -15.33
C ASP A 91 -2.81 8.19 -15.27
N LEU A 92 -1.53 7.82 -15.39
CA LEU A 92 -0.45 8.79 -15.64
C LEU A 92 -0.73 9.62 -16.91
N ALA A 93 -1.32 9.01 -17.94
CA ALA A 93 -1.74 9.67 -19.17
C ALA A 93 -2.92 10.65 -19.03
N LYS A 94 -3.55 10.77 -17.84
CA LYS A 94 -4.66 11.71 -17.57
C LYS A 94 -4.23 12.95 -16.78
N ILE A 95 -3.03 12.95 -16.19
CA ILE A 95 -2.51 14.06 -15.38
C ILE A 95 -2.20 15.29 -16.27
N ASP A 96 -1.94 15.08 -17.56
CA ASP A 96 -1.80 16.17 -18.56
C ASP A 96 -3.17 16.69 -19.04
N THR A 97 -3.98 17.19 -18.11
CA THR A 97 -5.19 17.98 -18.42
C THR A 97 -5.13 19.32 -17.68
N PRO A 98 -4.78 20.43 -18.34
CA PRO A 98 -4.50 21.70 -17.66
C PRO A 98 -5.78 22.41 -17.18
N GLN A 99 -6.25 22.06 -15.98
CA GLN A 99 -7.24 22.85 -15.22
C GLN A 99 -6.51 23.90 -14.37
N GLY A 100 -6.16 25.04 -14.98
CA GLY A 100 -5.53 26.15 -14.27
C GLY A 100 -6.52 27.22 -13.82
N GLU A 101 -6.45 27.62 -12.55
CA GLU A 101 -6.96 28.91 -12.02
C GLU A 101 -6.25 29.24 -10.68
N GLY A 102 -5.84 30.51 -10.46
CA GLY A 102 -5.20 31.02 -9.22
C GLY A 102 -3.67 30.79 -9.10
N VAL A 103 -2.75 31.73 -8.82
CA VAL A 103 -2.73 32.98 -7.99
C VAL A 103 -2.84 32.62 -6.49
N ALA A 104 -2.01 33.04 -5.51
CA ALA A 104 -1.02 34.15 -5.30
C ALA A 104 -0.14 33.86 -4.04
N VAL A 105 1.03 34.48 -3.69
CA VAL A 105 2.22 35.06 -4.38
C VAL A 105 3.41 35.09 -3.37
N LYS A 106 4.68 35.06 -3.85
CA LYS A 106 5.93 35.49 -3.14
C LYS A 106 6.37 34.69 -1.88
N ALA A 107 7.64 34.77 -1.43
CA ALA A 107 8.71 35.75 -1.74
C ALA A 107 10.01 35.12 -2.24
#